data_AF-A0A922ZVH1-F1
#
_entry.id   AF-A0A922ZVH1-F1
#
_cell.length_a   1.000
_cell.length_b   1.000
_cell.length_c   1.000
_cell.angle_alpha   90.00
_cell.angle_beta   90.00
_cell.angle_gamma   90.00
#
_symmetry.space_group_name_H-M   'P 1'
#
loop_
_entity.id
_entity.type
_entity.pdbx_description
1 polymer ?
#
loop_
_entity_poly.entity_id
_entity_poly.type
_entity_poly.pdbx_seq_one_letter_code
_entity_poly.pdbx_strand_id
1 'polypeptide(L)'
;MIRGGIADKLGNRYEAKWLVRSIFNIITDKAKWLKFEGVETDYQGFEFAIARGKITEWHQTKINSPSGNWTINALKKEGVLKAFSDRLSADKNAHCYFVSQDNAKDFRTITEKARISNSYDQFLQKLSEEQKISFQQLIKEWQKPNKIVFDWLNRSYVTTIPEKELESLIESYGDLYFQNGGKSAFPNLRDILENHFNKILTVDTIHNAIRSHGALKLKEWTFDLSIQQRLVEETKSYLQTYMPVGAGDETISRDQTDTLLDEILNSNNIELVLLTGVAGSGKSGIVRCVIEKLREHNVPHLAFRIDQFLSCSTKEELGKKLTGREESPVSTLKGSFPTIPSVFVY
;
A
#
# COMPACT_ATOMS: atom_id res chain seq x y z
N MET A 1 34.14 14.26 21.63
CA MET A 1 33.99 13.86 20.22
C MET A 1 32.52 14.03 19.88
N ILE A 2 32.17 15.04 19.08
CA ILE A 2 30.78 15.44 18.83
C ILE A 2 30.13 14.39 17.92
N ARG A 3 29.30 13.50 18.49
CA ARG A 3 28.41 12.61 17.73
C ARG A 3 27.15 13.40 17.41
N GLY A 4 27.07 13.93 16.19
CA GLY A 4 26.01 14.84 15.78
C GLY A 4 25.99 15.04 14.29
N GLY A 5 25.92 13.96 13.52
CA GLY A 5 25.64 14.01 12.08
C GLY A 5 24.13 13.95 11.82
N ILE A 6 23.66 14.52 10.70
CA ILE A 6 22.28 14.37 10.21
C ILE A 6 21.97 12.88 9.90
N ALA A 7 22.98 12.12 9.48
CA ALA A 7 22.90 10.67 9.29
C ALA A 7 22.66 9.85 10.57
N ASP A 8 23.03 10.39 11.75
CA ASP A 8 22.74 9.79 13.07
C ASP A 8 21.29 10.09 13.52
N LYS A 9 20.55 10.99 12.83
CA LYS A 9 19.22 11.46 13.25
C LYS A 9 18.06 10.59 12.77
N LEU A 10 18.23 9.82 11.69
CA LEU A 10 17.37 8.67 11.40
C LEU A 10 18.01 7.44 12.08
N GLY A 11 17.84 7.37 13.40
CA GLY A 11 18.54 6.43 14.29
C GLY A 11 18.32 4.94 14.00
N ASN A 12 17.46 4.59 13.02
CA ASN A 12 17.25 3.22 12.60
C ASN A 12 16.90 3.12 11.10
N ARG A 13 17.55 2.21 10.37
CA ARG A 13 17.25 1.92 8.95
C ARG A 13 15.79 1.47 8.77
N TYR A 14 15.21 0.76 9.74
CA TYR A 14 13.83 0.31 9.70
C TYR A 14 12.84 1.50 9.74
N GLU A 15 13.08 2.44 10.64
CA GLU A 15 12.29 3.69 10.74
C GLU A 15 12.36 4.50 9.44
N ALA A 16 13.57 4.71 8.92
CA ALA A 16 13.76 5.41 7.66
C ALA A 16 13.00 4.75 6.50
N LYS A 17 13.02 3.41 6.44
CA LYS A 17 12.23 2.66 5.45
C LYS A 17 10.74 2.87 5.65
N TRP A 18 10.24 2.87 6.89
CA TRP A 18 8.81 3.09 7.17
C TRP A 18 8.35 4.50 6.77
N LEU A 19 9.19 5.50 7.05
CA LEU A 19 8.98 6.88 6.62
C LEU A 19 8.98 7.02 5.09
N VAL A 20 9.99 6.47 4.40
CA VAL A 20 10.07 6.48 2.92
C VAL A 20 8.88 5.77 2.29
N ARG A 21 8.47 4.61 2.82
CA ARG A 21 7.26 3.93 2.36
C ARG A 21 6.03 4.82 2.49
N SER A 22 5.95 5.59 3.58
CA SER A 22 4.80 6.44 3.86
C SER A 22 4.69 7.64 2.90
N ILE A 23 5.80 8.09 2.32
CA ILE A 23 5.82 9.14 1.29
C ILE A 23 5.05 8.76 0.03
N PHE A 24 5.00 7.49 -0.33
CA PHE A 24 4.18 7.07 -1.47
C PHE A 24 2.69 7.33 -1.25
N ASN A 25 2.20 7.41 -0.01
CA ASN A 25 0.82 7.85 0.25
C ASN A 25 0.61 9.33 -0.10
N ILE A 26 1.65 10.17 0.01
CA ILE A 26 1.57 11.55 -0.41
C ILE A 26 1.67 11.64 -1.93
N ILE A 27 2.66 10.97 -2.56
CA ILE A 27 2.83 10.97 -4.04
C ILE A 27 1.55 10.49 -4.76
N THR A 28 0.80 9.57 -4.14
CA THR A 28 -0.44 9.00 -4.69
C THR A 28 -1.71 9.73 -4.23
N ASP A 29 -1.58 10.87 -3.56
CA ASP A 29 -2.69 11.68 -3.02
C ASP A 29 -3.62 10.91 -2.05
N LYS A 30 -3.17 9.76 -1.51
CA LYS A 30 -3.87 9.00 -0.47
C LYS A 30 -3.77 9.66 0.91
N ALA A 31 -2.85 10.60 1.07
CA ALA A 31 -2.66 11.40 2.26
C ALA A 31 -2.32 12.84 1.87
N LYS A 32 -2.83 13.79 2.65
CA LYS A 32 -2.74 15.23 2.35
C LYS A 32 -1.37 15.81 2.66
N TRP A 33 -0.81 15.40 3.80
CA TRP A 33 0.50 15.84 4.22
C TRP A 33 1.18 14.81 5.11
N LEU A 34 2.51 14.83 5.11
CA LEU A 34 3.36 14.14 6.06
C LEU A 34 4.25 15.18 6.75
N LYS A 35 4.40 15.07 8.07
CA LYS A 35 5.38 15.85 8.83
C LYS A 35 6.14 14.88 9.71
N PHE A 36 7.46 14.97 9.69
CA PHE A 36 8.32 14.23 10.61
C PHE A 36 9.29 15.21 11.25
N GLU A 37 9.52 15.04 12.55
CA GLU A 37 10.40 15.91 13.29
C GLU A 37 11.78 15.30 13.48
N GLY A 38 12.79 16.17 13.59
CA GLY A 38 14.08 15.80 14.15
C GLY A 38 14.01 15.63 15.67
N VAL A 39 15.17 15.69 16.35
CA VAL A 39 15.42 15.41 17.79
C VAL A 39 14.70 16.35 18.79
N GLU A 40 13.61 17.02 18.41
CA GLU A 40 12.83 17.84 19.34
C GLU A 40 11.76 17.00 20.05
N THR A 41 11.52 17.36 21.31
CA THR A 41 10.68 16.65 22.29
C THR A 41 9.17 16.70 21.99
N ASP A 42 8.76 17.38 20.92
CA ASP A 42 7.36 17.75 20.65
C ASP A 42 6.56 16.60 20.00
N TYR A 43 7.22 15.64 19.37
CA TYR A 43 6.54 14.45 18.83
C TYR A 43 6.21 13.40 19.90
N GLN A 44 6.63 13.59 21.16
CA GLN A 44 6.21 12.78 22.32
C GLN A 44 6.35 11.27 22.12
N GLY A 45 7.37 10.84 21.38
CA GLY A 45 7.65 9.43 21.11
C GLY A 45 7.15 8.89 19.78
N PHE A 46 6.63 9.72 18.87
CA PHE A 46 6.33 9.36 17.49
C PHE A 46 7.43 9.84 16.53
N GLU A 47 7.55 9.19 15.39
CA GLU A 47 8.62 9.45 14.42
C GLU A 47 8.10 10.38 13.33
N PHE A 48 6.85 10.17 12.91
CA PHE A 48 6.18 11.05 11.97
C PHE A 48 4.66 11.02 12.14
N ALA A 49 4.01 12.00 11.51
CA ALA A 49 2.57 12.11 11.42
C ALA A 49 2.16 12.25 9.95
N ILE A 50 1.03 11.64 9.59
CA ILE A 50 0.46 11.70 8.25
C ILE A 50 -1.04 11.99 8.34
N ALA A 51 -1.54 12.94 7.55
CA ALA A 51 -2.95 13.31 7.57
C ALA A 51 -3.74 12.69 6.42
N ARG A 52 -4.89 12.14 6.77
CA ARG A 52 -5.90 11.61 5.84
C ARG A 52 -7.25 12.24 6.14
N GLY A 53 -7.63 13.23 5.34
CA GLY A 53 -8.86 13.99 5.56
C GLY A 53 -8.80 14.76 6.88
N LYS A 54 -9.65 14.38 7.85
CA LYS A 54 -9.70 14.97 9.20
C LYS A 54 -8.86 14.21 10.24
N ILE A 55 -8.39 13.01 9.89
CA ILE A 55 -7.63 12.14 10.79
C ILE A 55 -6.14 12.44 10.64
N THR A 56 -5.44 12.44 11.76
CA THR A 56 -3.97 12.46 11.80
C THR A 56 -3.48 11.15 12.38
N GLU A 57 -2.75 10.39 11.59
CA GLU A 57 -2.10 9.15 12.00
C GLU A 57 -0.70 9.48 12.53
N TRP A 58 -0.40 9.05 13.74
CA TRP A 58 0.88 9.21 14.43
C TRP A 58 1.60 7.87 14.46
N HIS A 59 2.78 7.79 13.85
CA HIS A 59 3.48 6.53 13.63
C HIS A 59 4.68 6.42 14.54
N GLN A 60 4.68 5.37 15.37
CA GLN A 60 5.78 4.99 16.21
C GLN A 60 6.34 3.64 15.79
N THR A 61 7.66 3.54 15.70
CA THR A 61 8.39 2.39 15.21
C THR A 61 9.28 1.77 16.28
N LYS A 62 9.34 0.44 16.30
CA LYS A 62 10.36 -0.32 17.03
C LYS A 62 10.76 -1.50 16.16
N ILE A 63 12.06 -1.79 16.05
CA ILE A 63 12.52 -2.82 15.11
C ILE A 63 12.09 -4.22 15.56
N ASN A 64 12.63 -4.68 16.70
CA ASN A 64 12.47 -6.03 17.22
C ASN A 64 12.20 -5.98 18.73
N SER A 65 11.34 -6.88 19.21
CA SER A 65 11.19 -7.18 20.63
C SER A 65 12.27 -8.20 21.04
N PRO A 66 12.90 -8.05 22.22
CA PRO A 66 13.87 -9.02 22.72
C PRO A 66 13.36 -10.48 22.79
N SER A 67 12.04 -10.66 22.88
CA SER A 67 11.38 -11.97 22.97
C SER A 67 10.58 -12.37 21.72
N GLY A 68 10.74 -11.66 20.60
CA GLY A 68 10.00 -11.92 19.35
C GLY A 68 8.50 -11.56 19.39
N ASN A 69 8.03 -10.97 20.49
CA ASN A 69 6.66 -10.44 20.62
C ASN A 69 6.65 -9.28 21.62
N TRP A 70 5.98 -8.19 21.28
CA TRP A 70 5.75 -7.03 22.13
C TRP A 70 4.57 -7.29 23.07
N THR A 71 4.88 -7.67 24.31
CA THR A 71 3.86 -7.73 25.38
C THR A 71 3.41 -6.33 25.79
N ILE A 72 2.26 -6.22 26.46
CA ILE A 72 1.78 -4.92 27.01
C ILE A 72 2.84 -4.28 27.91
N ASN A 73 3.55 -5.08 28.73
CA ASN A 73 4.63 -4.60 29.56
C ASN A 73 5.86 -4.13 28.77
N ALA A 74 6.19 -4.78 27.66
CA ALA A 74 7.28 -4.35 26.78
C ALA A 74 6.93 -3.02 26.10
N LEU A 75 5.71 -2.88 25.58
CA LEU A 75 5.21 -1.62 25.00
C LEU A 75 5.20 -0.49 26.01
N LYS A 76 4.80 -0.78 27.27
CA LYS A 76 4.91 0.16 28.39
C LYS A 76 6.37 0.60 28.60
N LYS A 77 7.28 -0.36 28.76
CA LYS A 77 8.69 -0.10 29.06
C LYS A 77 9.36 0.76 27.98
N GLU A 78 9.00 0.54 26.72
CA GLU A 78 9.48 1.32 25.57
C GLU A 78 8.80 2.68 25.39
N GLY A 79 7.87 3.04 26.28
CA GLY A 79 7.16 4.33 26.24
C GLY A 79 6.03 4.43 25.21
N VAL A 80 5.74 3.35 24.47
CA VAL A 80 4.71 3.35 23.41
C VAL A 80 3.32 3.64 23.98
N LEU A 81 2.96 2.95 25.07
CA LEU A 81 1.64 3.14 25.68
C LEU A 81 1.47 4.55 26.27
N LYS A 82 2.56 5.15 26.78
CA LYS A 82 2.55 6.53 27.25
C LYS A 82 2.36 7.52 26.10
N ALA A 83 3.14 7.38 25.03
CA ALA A 83 3.02 8.22 23.84
C ALA A 83 1.60 8.19 23.26
N PHE A 84 1.01 6.99 23.19
CA PHE A 84 -0.37 6.81 22.72
C PHE A 84 -1.37 7.51 23.64
N SER A 85 -1.24 7.35 24.95
CA SER A 85 -2.11 8.01 25.93
C SER A 85 -2.06 9.54 25.82
N ASP A 86 -0.85 10.10 25.76
CA ASP A 86 -0.66 11.55 25.66
C ASP A 86 -1.31 12.09 24.38
N ARG A 87 -1.11 11.40 23.24
CA ARG A 87 -1.65 11.82 21.95
C ARG A 87 -3.17 11.66 21.85
N LEU A 88 -3.71 10.51 22.26
CA LEU A 88 -5.14 10.20 22.18
C LEU A 88 -5.98 11.03 23.17
N SER A 89 -5.36 11.51 24.25
CA SER A 89 -5.97 12.47 25.17
C SER A 89 -6.06 13.88 24.57
N ALA A 90 -5.03 14.30 23.83
CA ALA A 90 -4.93 15.66 23.31
C ALA A 90 -5.80 15.91 22.07
N ASP A 91 -6.00 14.89 21.23
CA ASP A 91 -6.72 15.05 19.97
C ASP A 91 -7.67 13.87 19.70
N LYS A 92 -8.95 14.19 19.50
CA LYS A 92 -10.01 13.23 19.16
C LYS A 92 -9.86 12.62 17.76
N ASN A 93 -9.17 13.33 16.85
CA ASN A 93 -8.92 12.87 15.49
C ASN A 93 -7.55 12.19 15.35
N ALA A 94 -6.77 12.10 16.44
CA ALA A 94 -5.52 11.37 16.43
C ALA A 94 -5.75 9.86 16.43
N HIS A 95 -5.04 9.19 15.54
CA HIS A 95 -4.93 7.75 15.45
C HIS A 95 -3.46 7.37 15.66
N CYS A 96 -3.17 6.39 16.50
CA CYS A 96 -1.80 6.01 16.85
C CYS A 96 -1.44 4.66 16.24
N TYR A 97 -0.29 4.57 15.59
CA TYR A 97 0.19 3.38 14.89
C TYR A 97 1.49 2.92 15.51
N PHE A 98 1.53 1.66 15.96
CA PHE A 98 2.73 0.98 16.38
C PHE A 98 3.20 0.06 15.25
N VAL A 99 4.43 0.24 14.79
CA VAL A 99 4.97 -0.47 13.62
C VAL A 99 6.26 -1.19 13.98
N SER A 100 6.33 -2.48 13.68
CA SER A 100 7.45 -3.34 14.08
C SER A 100 7.58 -4.57 13.17
N GLN A 101 8.77 -5.19 13.15
CA GLN A 101 8.94 -6.52 12.53
C GLN A 101 8.31 -7.61 13.39
N ASP A 102 8.50 -7.51 14.71
CA ASP A 102 7.87 -8.42 15.66
C ASP A 102 6.44 -8.00 15.97
N ASN A 103 5.57 -8.98 16.20
CA ASN A 103 4.16 -8.75 16.47
C ASN A 103 3.96 -8.18 17.88
N ALA A 104 2.81 -7.54 18.12
CA ALA A 104 2.32 -7.17 19.44
C ALA A 104 0.99 -7.90 19.68
N LYS A 105 1.03 -9.24 19.73
CA LYS A 105 -0.15 -10.11 19.56
C LYS A 105 -1.35 -9.69 20.41
N ASP A 106 -1.15 -9.49 21.71
CA ASP A 106 -2.26 -9.18 22.64
C ASP A 106 -2.82 -7.79 22.39
N PHE A 107 -1.94 -6.80 22.21
CA PHE A 107 -2.34 -5.42 21.93
C PHE A 107 -3.07 -5.32 20.57
N ARG A 108 -2.52 -5.96 19.55
CA ARG A 108 -3.13 -6.04 18.21
C ARG A 108 -4.51 -6.68 18.28
N THR A 109 -4.63 -7.83 18.93
CA THR A 109 -5.91 -8.56 19.02
C THR A 109 -6.98 -7.72 19.72
N ILE A 110 -6.61 -7.03 20.80
CA ILE A 110 -7.56 -6.21 21.55
C ILE A 110 -7.97 -4.95 20.77
N THR A 111 -7.04 -4.29 20.09
CA THR A 111 -7.37 -3.13 19.24
C THR A 111 -8.24 -3.52 18.03
N GLU A 112 -7.98 -4.66 17.39
CA GLU A 112 -8.82 -5.19 16.30
C GLU A 112 -10.23 -5.52 16.80
N LYS A 113 -10.35 -6.19 17.96
CA LYS A 113 -11.66 -6.48 18.57
C LYS A 113 -12.42 -5.23 18.96
N ALA A 114 -11.71 -4.19 19.44
CA ALA A 114 -12.34 -2.90 19.73
C ALA A 114 -12.98 -2.33 18.47
N ARG A 115 -12.21 -2.24 17.36
CA ARG A 115 -12.66 -1.67 16.07
C ARG A 115 -13.88 -2.34 15.46
N ILE A 116 -14.03 -3.66 15.63
CA ILE A 116 -15.18 -4.40 15.10
C ILE A 116 -16.36 -4.49 16.09
N SER A 117 -16.30 -3.76 17.20
CA SER A 117 -17.36 -3.73 18.22
C SER A 117 -18.08 -2.40 18.20
N ASN A 118 -19.40 -2.46 18.10
CA ASN A 118 -20.27 -1.27 18.04
C ASN A 118 -20.48 -0.63 19.42
N SER A 119 -20.12 -1.32 20.50
CA SER A 119 -20.25 -0.85 21.87
C SER A 119 -19.22 -1.48 22.80
N TYR A 120 -19.00 -0.83 23.94
CA TYR A 120 -18.13 -1.34 25.01
C TYR A 120 -18.59 -2.71 25.53
N ASP A 121 -19.89 -2.92 25.69
CA ASP A 121 -20.43 -4.19 26.20
C ASP A 121 -20.21 -5.33 25.20
N GLN A 122 -20.44 -5.07 23.91
CA GLN A 122 -20.15 -6.05 22.85
C GLN A 122 -18.65 -6.39 22.79
N PHE A 123 -17.80 -5.37 22.96
CA PHE A 123 -16.36 -5.56 23.03
C PHE A 123 -15.98 -6.50 24.18
N LEU A 124 -16.49 -6.27 25.40
CA LEU A 124 -16.21 -7.13 26.55
C LEU A 124 -16.67 -8.58 26.34
N GLN A 125 -17.83 -8.79 25.71
CA GLN A 125 -18.35 -10.13 25.39
C GLN A 125 -17.45 -10.88 24.39
N LYS A 126 -16.75 -10.17 23.49
CA LYS A 126 -15.84 -10.75 22.51
C LYS A 126 -14.46 -11.10 23.09
N LEU A 127 -14.09 -10.61 24.27
CA LEU A 127 -12.77 -10.87 24.86
C LEU A 127 -12.71 -12.26 25.51
N SER A 128 -11.64 -13.01 25.25
CA SER A 128 -11.28 -14.18 26.06
C SER A 128 -10.77 -13.77 27.44
N GLU A 129 -10.67 -14.70 28.38
CA GLU A 129 -10.13 -14.42 29.72
C GLU A 129 -8.70 -13.85 29.67
N GLU A 130 -7.83 -14.39 28.81
CA GLU A 130 -6.48 -13.86 28.59
C GLU A 130 -6.51 -12.41 28.08
N GLN A 131 -7.41 -12.10 27.14
CA GLN A 131 -7.53 -10.74 26.59
C GLN A 131 -8.15 -9.77 27.60
N LYS A 132 -9.02 -10.24 28.49
CA LYS A 132 -9.52 -9.43 29.61
C LYS A 132 -8.36 -9.05 30.53
N ILE A 133 -7.41 -9.94 30.79
CA ILE A 133 -6.21 -9.62 31.58
C ILE A 133 -5.38 -8.53 30.89
N SER A 134 -5.08 -8.67 29.59
CA SER A 134 -4.33 -7.65 28.84
C SER A 134 -5.10 -6.32 28.75
N PHE A 135 -6.43 -6.34 28.67
CA PHE A 135 -7.25 -5.14 28.73
C PHE A 135 -7.18 -4.46 30.12
N GLN A 136 -7.18 -5.23 31.20
CA GLN A 136 -6.98 -4.69 32.56
C GLN A 136 -5.57 -4.09 32.74
N GLN A 137 -4.54 -4.68 32.12
CA GLN A 137 -3.19 -4.10 32.11
C GLN A 137 -3.18 -2.73 31.43
N LEU A 138 -3.88 -2.57 30.30
CA LEU A 138 -4.02 -1.29 29.60
C LEU A 138 -4.80 -0.26 30.41
N ILE A 139 -5.89 -0.66 31.08
CA ILE A 139 -6.65 0.22 31.99
C ILE A 139 -5.73 0.72 33.11
N LYS A 140 -4.96 -0.18 33.72
CA LYS A 140 -4.01 0.16 34.78
C LYS A 140 -2.91 1.09 34.28
N GLU A 141 -2.44 0.89 33.06
CA GLU A 141 -1.37 1.71 32.50
C GLU A 141 -1.84 3.12 32.14
N TRP A 142 -2.94 3.23 31.41
CA TRP A 142 -3.47 4.51 30.96
C TRP A 142 -4.22 5.26 32.06
N GLN A 143 -4.64 4.57 33.13
CA GLN A 143 -5.36 5.16 34.27
C GLN A 143 -6.60 5.95 33.82
N LYS A 144 -7.31 5.42 32.82
CA LYS A 144 -8.53 6.01 32.27
C LYS A 144 -9.74 5.10 32.51
N PRO A 145 -10.96 5.67 32.59
CA PRO A 145 -12.19 4.90 32.60
C PRO A 145 -12.26 3.91 31.43
N ASN A 146 -12.83 2.73 31.66
CA ASN A 146 -12.82 1.65 30.68
C ASN A 146 -13.40 2.03 29.30
N LYS A 147 -14.43 2.89 29.27
CA LYS A 147 -15.01 3.39 28.02
C LYS A 147 -14.05 4.28 27.22
N ILE A 148 -13.19 5.04 27.91
CA ILE A 148 -12.14 5.85 27.27
C ILE A 148 -11.03 4.94 26.74
N VAL A 149 -10.61 3.93 27.51
CA VAL A 149 -9.63 2.93 27.05
C VAL A 149 -10.16 2.20 25.82
N PHE A 150 -11.44 1.85 25.79
CA PHE A 150 -12.09 1.26 24.62
C PHE A 150 -12.07 2.20 23.39
N ASP A 151 -12.42 3.48 23.56
CA ASP A 151 -12.29 4.47 22.49
C ASP A 151 -10.84 4.62 21.98
N TRP A 152 -9.86 4.62 22.88
CA TRP A 152 -8.44 4.69 22.52
C TRP A 152 -7.97 3.46 21.75
N LEU A 153 -8.45 2.27 22.13
CA LEU A 153 -8.18 1.04 21.39
C LEU A 153 -8.75 1.07 19.97
N ASN A 154 -9.92 1.68 19.77
CA ASN A 154 -10.51 1.88 18.44
C ASN A 154 -9.62 2.75 17.54
N ARG A 155 -8.86 3.68 18.14
CA ARG A 155 -7.96 4.62 17.45
C ARG A 155 -6.48 4.20 17.49
N SER A 156 -6.17 2.99 17.96
CA SER A 156 -4.79 2.47 18.07
C SER A 156 -4.56 1.28 17.15
N TYR A 157 -3.48 1.27 16.38
CA TYR A 157 -3.22 0.28 15.34
C TYR A 157 -1.87 -0.39 15.54
N VAL A 158 -1.78 -1.65 15.16
CA VAL A 158 -0.51 -2.41 15.12
C VAL A 158 -0.28 -2.83 13.68
N THR A 159 0.88 -2.48 13.13
CA THR A 159 1.35 -2.94 11.82
C THR A 159 2.59 -3.79 12.02
N THR A 160 2.51 -5.05 11.60
CA THR A 160 3.64 -5.98 11.64
C THR A 160 4.16 -6.15 10.22
N ILE A 161 5.37 -5.67 9.95
CA ILE A 161 5.98 -5.76 8.62
C ILE A 161 7.48 -6.04 8.74
N PRO A 162 7.98 -7.17 8.21
CA PRO A 162 9.40 -7.46 8.13
C PRO A 162 10.15 -6.41 7.30
N GLU A 163 11.39 -6.09 7.70
CA GLU A 163 12.21 -5.09 7.02
C GLU A 163 12.45 -5.44 5.55
N LYS A 164 12.60 -6.73 5.23
CA LYS A 164 12.79 -7.23 3.87
C LYS A 164 11.56 -6.98 2.99
N GLU A 165 10.36 -7.15 3.54
CA GLU A 165 9.11 -6.87 2.82
C GLU A 165 8.95 -5.37 2.60
N LEU A 166 9.24 -4.57 3.63
CA LEU A 166 9.23 -3.12 3.52
C LEU A 166 10.22 -2.61 2.45
N GLU A 167 11.41 -3.19 2.35
CA GLU A 167 12.38 -2.90 1.29
C GLU A 167 11.85 -3.28 -0.10
N SER A 168 11.26 -4.47 -0.24
CA SER A 168 10.66 -4.91 -1.50
C SER A 168 9.49 -4.02 -1.94
N LEU A 169 8.69 -3.52 -1.01
CA LEU A 169 7.61 -2.57 -1.29
C LEU A 169 8.14 -1.22 -1.77
N ILE A 170 9.19 -0.69 -1.12
CA ILE A 170 9.83 0.56 -1.53
C ILE A 170 10.44 0.41 -2.92
N GLU A 171 11.10 -0.70 -3.21
CA GLU A 171 11.66 -1.00 -4.54
C GLU A 171 10.55 -1.08 -5.59
N SER A 172 9.45 -1.79 -5.29
CA SER A 172 8.31 -1.93 -6.21
C SER A 172 7.59 -0.60 -6.47
N TYR A 173 7.41 0.23 -5.45
CA TYR A 173 6.87 1.58 -5.64
C TYR A 173 7.89 2.51 -6.29
N GLY A 174 9.18 2.28 -6.08
CA GLY A 174 10.26 2.94 -6.80
C GLY A 174 10.14 2.71 -8.30
N ASP A 175 10.09 1.44 -8.71
CA ASP A 175 9.86 1.02 -10.08
C ASP A 175 8.55 1.56 -10.62
N LEU A 176 7.49 1.57 -9.81
CA LEU A 176 6.22 2.15 -10.23
C LEU A 176 6.41 3.64 -10.50
N TYR A 177 6.74 4.49 -9.53
CA TYR A 177 6.62 5.95 -9.71
C TYR A 177 7.79 6.65 -10.39
N PHE A 178 8.97 6.02 -10.48
CA PHE A 178 10.18 6.68 -10.99
C PHE A 178 10.82 5.94 -12.16
N GLN A 179 11.38 6.70 -13.10
CA GLN A 179 12.25 6.17 -14.15
C GLN A 179 13.51 5.60 -13.50
N ASN A 180 13.78 4.31 -13.73
CA ASN A 180 14.89 3.57 -13.09
C ASN A 180 14.87 3.68 -11.55
N GLY A 181 13.66 3.71 -10.97
CA GLY A 181 13.46 3.89 -9.53
C GLY A 181 14.05 2.75 -8.70
N GLY A 182 13.47 1.55 -8.78
CA GLY A 182 13.91 0.34 -8.09
C GLY A 182 14.60 0.59 -6.74
N LYS A 183 15.80 0.04 -6.59
CA LYS A 183 16.63 0.20 -5.37
C LYS A 183 17.12 1.62 -5.15
N SER A 184 17.15 2.47 -6.19
CA SER A 184 17.56 3.87 -6.06
C SER A 184 16.50 4.73 -5.36
N ALA A 185 15.24 4.29 -5.31
CA ALA A 185 14.16 5.05 -4.70
C ALA A 185 14.41 5.30 -3.20
N PHE A 186 14.84 4.28 -2.45
CA PHE A 186 15.08 4.41 -1.00
C PHE A 186 16.13 5.47 -0.65
N PRO A 187 17.41 5.38 -1.10
CA PRO A 187 18.44 6.33 -0.70
C PRO A 187 18.12 7.76 -1.15
N ASN A 188 17.56 7.94 -2.35
CA ASN A 188 17.24 9.27 -2.87
C ASN A 188 16.02 9.90 -2.16
N LEU A 189 14.95 9.13 -1.91
CA LEU A 189 13.81 9.66 -1.14
C LEU A 189 14.19 9.93 0.31
N ARG A 190 15.04 9.10 0.90
CA ARG A 190 15.58 9.34 2.24
C ARG A 190 16.36 10.65 2.30
N ASP A 191 17.26 10.90 1.35
CA ASP A 191 18.03 12.16 1.30
C ASP A 191 17.11 13.38 1.12
N ILE A 192 16.12 13.28 0.22
CA ILE A 192 15.09 14.31 0.06
C ILE A 192 14.38 14.59 1.39
N LEU A 193 13.98 13.55 2.12
CA LEU A 193 13.35 13.71 3.42
C LEU A 193 14.28 14.39 4.41
N GLU A 194 15.51 13.91 4.55
CA GLU A 194 16.52 14.49 5.45
C GLU A 194 16.77 15.99 5.17
N ASN A 195 16.52 16.48 3.96
CA ASN A 195 16.61 17.92 3.63
C ASN A 195 15.32 18.72 3.95
N HIS A 196 14.28 18.07 4.44
CA HIS A 196 12.95 18.64 4.71
C HIS A 196 12.42 18.35 6.13
N PHE A 197 13.30 18.15 7.11
CA PHE A 197 12.92 18.06 8.52
C PHE A 197 12.01 19.20 8.96
N ASN A 198 11.06 18.90 9.84
CA ASN A 198 10.12 19.85 10.45
C ASN A 198 9.22 20.60 9.44
N LYS A 199 9.26 20.25 8.14
CA LYS A 199 8.39 20.82 7.11
C LYS A 199 7.19 19.92 6.84
N ILE A 200 6.08 20.55 6.51
CA ILE A 200 4.89 19.85 6.00
C ILE A 200 5.18 19.45 4.56
N LEU A 201 5.14 18.15 4.29
CA LEU A 201 5.32 17.55 2.98
C LEU A 201 3.96 17.20 2.37
N THR A 202 3.47 18.08 1.50
CA THR A 202 2.35 17.83 0.57
C THR A 202 2.86 17.25 -0.75
N VAL A 203 1.93 16.81 -1.61
CA VAL A 203 2.20 16.35 -2.99
C VAL A 203 3.11 17.34 -3.72
N ASP A 204 2.75 18.62 -3.72
CA ASP A 204 3.48 19.67 -4.45
C ASP A 204 4.89 19.85 -3.92
N THR A 205 5.07 19.92 -2.60
CA THR A 205 6.42 20.03 -2.00
C THR A 205 7.29 18.83 -2.32
N ILE A 206 6.74 17.61 -2.30
CA ILE A 206 7.50 16.40 -2.61
C ILE A 206 7.87 16.35 -4.09
N HIS A 207 6.92 16.66 -4.98
CA HIS A 207 7.20 16.72 -6.42
C HIS A 207 8.28 17.77 -6.74
N ASN A 208 8.21 18.95 -6.14
CA ASN A 208 9.22 19.99 -6.31
C ASN A 208 10.57 19.58 -5.72
N ALA A 209 10.58 18.90 -4.57
CA ALA A 209 11.82 18.41 -3.95
C ALA A 209 12.47 17.31 -4.81
N ILE A 210 11.69 16.38 -5.35
CA ILE A 210 12.17 15.34 -6.29
C ILE A 210 12.79 15.99 -7.53
N ARG A 211 12.08 16.94 -8.15
CA ARG A 211 12.57 17.67 -9.34
C ARG A 211 13.86 18.44 -9.05
N SER A 212 13.95 19.10 -7.90
CA SER A 212 15.11 19.90 -7.51
C SER A 212 16.32 19.03 -7.15
N HIS A 213 16.10 17.88 -6.52
CA HIS A 213 17.15 16.92 -6.20
C HIS A 213 17.70 16.24 -7.47
N GLY A 214 16.86 16.00 -8.47
CA GLY A 214 17.27 15.55 -9.80
C GLY A 214 17.67 14.07 -9.93
N ALA A 215 17.96 13.38 -8.82
CA ALA A 215 18.33 11.96 -8.86
C ALA A 215 17.16 10.99 -9.13
N LEU A 216 15.92 11.42 -8.89
CA LEU A 216 14.72 10.66 -9.24
C LEU A 216 13.89 11.46 -10.24
N LYS A 217 13.38 10.77 -11.25
CA LYS A 217 12.48 11.35 -12.24
C LYS A 217 11.14 10.65 -12.21
N LEU A 218 10.08 11.38 -11.87
CA LEU A 218 8.72 10.86 -11.88
C LEU A 218 8.35 10.38 -13.29
N LYS A 219 7.60 9.27 -13.37
CA LYS A 219 7.03 8.82 -14.63
C LYS A 219 5.81 9.67 -14.97
N GLU A 220 5.84 10.28 -16.15
CA GLU A 220 4.73 11.02 -16.71
C GLU A 220 3.93 10.11 -17.65
N TRP A 221 3.27 9.09 -17.10
CA TRP A 221 2.55 8.11 -17.92
C TRP A 221 1.38 8.70 -18.70
N THR A 222 0.68 9.68 -18.11
CA THR A 222 -0.48 10.34 -18.73
C THR A 222 -0.14 11.10 -20.01
N PHE A 223 1.13 11.43 -20.24
CA PHE A 223 1.58 12.20 -21.40
C PHE A 223 2.33 11.35 -22.44
N ASP A 224 2.58 10.07 -22.15
CA ASP A 224 3.29 9.17 -23.06
C ASP A 224 2.28 8.42 -23.95
N LEU A 225 1.81 9.12 -25.00
CA LEU A 225 0.86 8.59 -25.98
C LEU A 225 1.34 7.28 -26.62
N SER A 226 2.65 7.05 -26.68
CA SER A 226 3.24 5.83 -27.25
C SER A 226 2.90 4.58 -26.43
N ILE A 227 2.69 4.72 -25.12
CA ILE A 227 2.33 3.61 -24.24
C ILE A 227 0.87 3.24 -24.43
N GLN A 228 -0.01 4.24 -24.48
CA GLN A 228 -1.43 3.98 -24.76
C GLN A 228 -1.60 3.26 -26.09
N GLN A 229 -0.84 3.66 -27.11
CA GLN A 229 -0.80 2.96 -28.40
C GLN A 229 -0.32 1.52 -28.26
N ARG A 230 0.82 1.28 -27.59
CA ARG A 230 1.35 -0.08 -27.37
C ARG A 230 0.38 -0.99 -26.61
N LEU A 231 -0.28 -0.49 -25.56
CA LEU A 231 -1.27 -1.26 -24.79
C LEU A 231 -2.46 -1.69 -25.68
N VAL A 232 -2.92 -0.78 -26.55
CA VAL A 232 -3.99 -1.06 -27.52
C VAL A 232 -3.52 -2.03 -28.59
N GLU A 233 -2.30 -1.88 -29.10
CA GLU A 233 -1.69 -2.73 -30.12
C GLU A 233 -1.48 -4.17 -29.64
N GLU A 234 -0.93 -4.37 -28.44
CA GLU A 234 -0.74 -5.70 -27.85
C GLU A 234 -2.09 -6.40 -27.62
N THR A 235 -3.08 -5.67 -27.08
CA THR A 235 -4.44 -6.20 -26.92
C THR A 235 -5.07 -6.55 -28.27
N LYS A 236 -4.81 -5.75 -29.31
CA LYS A 236 -5.29 -6.04 -30.68
C LYS A 236 -4.60 -7.29 -31.25
N SER A 237 -3.31 -7.47 -31.02
CA SER A 237 -2.54 -8.67 -31.39
C SER A 237 -3.08 -9.92 -30.72
N TYR A 238 -3.41 -9.84 -29.42
CA TYR A 238 -4.10 -10.90 -28.69
C TYR A 238 -5.43 -11.29 -29.36
N LEU A 239 -6.29 -10.31 -29.65
CA LEU A 239 -7.59 -10.54 -30.28
C LEU A 239 -7.48 -11.11 -31.71
N GLN A 240 -6.41 -10.78 -32.45
CA GLN A 240 -6.14 -11.35 -33.77
C GLN A 240 -5.72 -12.83 -33.69
N THR A 241 -5.15 -13.25 -32.56
CA THR A 241 -4.69 -14.64 -32.39
C THR A 241 -5.86 -15.62 -32.18
N TYR A 242 -6.99 -15.15 -31.66
CA TYR A 242 -8.22 -15.93 -31.50
C TYR A 242 -9.29 -15.38 -32.45
N MET A 243 -9.23 -15.80 -33.71
CA MET A 243 -10.30 -15.53 -34.68
C MET A 243 -11.61 -16.14 -34.17
N PRO A 244 -12.76 -15.46 -34.33
CA PRO A 244 -14.06 -16.01 -33.95
C PRO A 244 -14.29 -17.31 -34.74
N VAL A 245 -14.18 -18.45 -34.06
CA VAL A 245 -14.55 -19.74 -34.63
C VAL A 245 -16.05 -19.91 -34.39
N GLY A 246 -16.85 -19.22 -35.20
CA GLY A 246 -18.27 -19.46 -35.40
C GLY A 246 -18.50 -19.89 -36.84
N ALA A 247 -19.41 -20.83 -37.07
CA ALA A 247 -19.91 -21.06 -38.43
C ALA A 247 -20.68 -19.79 -38.86
N GLY A 248 -20.05 -18.94 -39.67
CA GLY A 248 -20.67 -17.72 -40.20
C GLY A 248 -20.37 -16.41 -39.46
N ASP A 249 -19.18 -16.24 -38.84
CA ASP A 249 -18.75 -15.00 -38.17
C ASP A 249 -19.57 -14.55 -36.94
N GLU A 250 -20.53 -15.38 -36.47
CA GLU A 250 -21.34 -15.04 -35.30
C GLU A 250 -20.65 -15.41 -33.98
N THR A 251 -20.59 -14.43 -33.07
CA THR A 251 -20.10 -14.62 -31.69
C THR A 251 -21.21 -15.20 -30.83
N ILE A 252 -21.00 -16.39 -30.27
CA ILE A 252 -21.97 -17.02 -29.37
C ILE A 252 -21.98 -16.26 -28.05
N SER A 253 -23.08 -15.56 -27.76
CA SER A 253 -23.29 -14.90 -26.47
C SER A 253 -23.36 -15.95 -25.34
N ARG A 254 -22.74 -15.63 -24.21
CA ARG A 254 -22.66 -16.51 -23.04
C ARG A 254 -22.81 -15.71 -21.76
N ASP A 255 -23.72 -16.16 -20.90
CA ASP A 255 -24.01 -15.56 -19.59
C ASP A 255 -22.77 -15.42 -18.71
N GLN A 256 -21.80 -16.34 -18.83
CA GLN A 256 -20.53 -16.27 -18.08
C GLN A 256 -19.71 -15.02 -18.40
N THR A 257 -19.92 -14.40 -19.57
CA THR A 257 -19.28 -13.13 -19.94
C THR A 257 -19.77 -12.00 -19.04
N ASP A 258 -21.09 -11.93 -18.81
CA ASP A 258 -21.70 -10.90 -17.95
C ASP A 258 -21.33 -11.12 -16.49
N THR A 259 -21.36 -12.38 -16.02
CA THR A 259 -20.90 -12.71 -14.66
C THR A 259 -19.46 -12.28 -14.42
N LEU A 260 -18.55 -12.58 -15.36
CA LEU A 260 -17.15 -12.20 -15.25
C LEU A 260 -16.96 -10.67 -15.27
N LEU A 261 -17.73 -9.95 -16.09
CA LEU A 261 -17.66 -8.50 -16.15
C LEU A 261 -18.15 -7.84 -14.85
N ASP A 262 -19.24 -8.36 -14.28
CA ASP A 262 -19.77 -7.90 -13.00
C ASP A 262 -18.79 -8.16 -11.84
N GLU A 263 -18.13 -9.31 -11.83
CA GLU A 263 -17.06 -9.61 -10.86
C GLU A 263 -15.89 -8.61 -10.99
N ILE A 264 -15.47 -8.30 -12.21
CA ILE A 264 -14.34 -7.39 -12.44
C ILE A 264 -14.68 -5.93 -12.09
N LEU A 265 -15.88 -5.45 -12.44
CA LEU A 265 -16.23 -4.04 -12.36
C LEU A 265 -16.96 -3.65 -11.07
N ASN A 266 -17.80 -4.53 -10.53
CA ASN A 266 -18.75 -4.18 -9.46
C ASN A 266 -18.37 -4.79 -8.09
N SER A 267 -17.40 -5.72 -8.05
CA SER A 267 -17.01 -6.35 -6.79
C SER A 267 -15.88 -5.59 -6.11
N ASN A 268 -16.21 -4.91 -5.02
CA ASN A 268 -15.20 -4.32 -4.13
C ASN A 268 -14.36 -5.45 -3.51
N ASN A 269 -13.08 -5.56 -3.89
CA ASN A 269 -12.04 -6.47 -3.37
C ASN A 269 -11.69 -7.72 -4.20
N ILE A 270 -12.03 -7.81 -5.49
CA ILE A 270 -11.50 -8.87 -6.36
C ILE A 270 -10.19 -8.40 -7.01
N GLU A 271 -9.07 -9.05 -6.68
CA GLU A 271 -7.75 -8.77 -7.25
C GLU A 271 -7.31 -9.78 -8.32
N LEU A 272 -7.93 -10.97 -8.37
CA LEU A 272 -7.59 -12.05 -9.30
C LEU A 272 -8.84 -12.88 -9.63
N VAL A 273 -9.05 -13.14 -10.93
CA VAL A 273 -10.09 -14.07 -11.42
C VAL A 273 -9.43 -15.19 -12.23
N LEU A 274 -9.83 -16.43 -11.95
CA LEU A 274 -9.32 -17.64 -12.61
C LEU A 274 -10.44 -18.29 -13.42
N LEU A 275 -10.39 -18.17 -14.74
CA LEU A 275 -11.35 -18.81 -15.64
C LEU A 275 -10.97 -20.28 -15.90
N THR A 276 -11.76 -21.22 -15.37
CA THR A 276 -11.50 -22.66 -15.49
C THR A 276 -12.48 -23.35 -16.45
N GLY A 277 -12.08 -24.51 -17.01
CA GLY A 277 -12.93 -25.30 -17.90
C GLY A 277 -12.14 -26.26 -18.79
N VAL A 278 -12.81 -27.26 -19.34
CA VAL A 278 -12.18 -28.27 -20.22
C VAL A 278 -11.63 -27.66 -21.52
N ALA A 279 -10.69 -28.35 -22.17
CA ALA A 279 -10.20 -27.92 -23.49
C ALA A 279 -11.36 -27.83 -24.50
N GLY A 280 -11.37 -26.79 -25.34
CA GLY A 280 -12.48 -26.56 -26.27
C GLY A 280 -13.76 -26.00 -25.65
N SER A 281 -13.82 -25.76 -24.33
CA SER A 281 -15.02 -25.22 -23.67
C SER A 281 -15.37 -23.78 -24.07
N GLY A 282 -14.52 -23.08 -24.84
CA GLY A 282 -14.75 -21.69 -25.27
C GLY A 282 -14.26 -20.61 -24.29
N LYS A 283 -13.35 -20.92 -23.36
CA LYS A 283 -12.73 -19.95 -22.43
C LYS A 283 -12.17 -18.72 -23.15
N SER A 284 -11.38 -18.94 -24.20
CA SER A 284 -10.81 -17.85 -25.02
C SER A 284 -11.90 -16.99 -25.68
N GLY A 285 -13.05 -17.57 -26.01
CA GLY A 285 -14.21 -16.84 -26.50
C GLY A 285 -14.82 -15.93 -25.42
N ILE A 286 -14.97 -16.43 -24.20
CA ILE A 286 -15.45 -15.62 -23.05
C ILE A 286 -14.48 -14.47 -22.78
N VAL A 287 -13.17 -14.73 -22.70
CA VAL A 287 -12.14 -13.70 -22.48
C VAL A 287 -12.19 -12.64 -23.58
N ARG A 288 -12.34 -13.06 -24.84
CA ARG A 288 -12.52 -12.13 -25.98
C ARG A 288 -13.74 -11.23 -25.79
N CYS A 289 -14.91 -11.80 -25.50
CA CYS A 289 -16.13 -11.02 -25.29
C CYS A 289 -15.99 -10.05 -24.11
N VAL A 290 -15.29 -10.45 -23.04
CA VAL A 290 -14.98 -9.54 -21.92
C VAL A 290 -14.07 -8.40 -22.37
N ILE A 291 -13.01 -8.67 -23.13
CA ILE A 291 -12.12 -7.61 -23.66
C ILE A 291 -12.91 -6.63 -24.55
N GLU A 292 -13.81 -7.13 -25.40
CA GLU A 292 -14.68 -6.29 -26.24
C GLU A 292 -15.59 -5.40 -25.38
N LYS A 293 -16.25 -5.96 -24.34
CA LYS A 293 -17.05 -5.17 -23.39
C LYS A 293 -16.22 -4.15 -22.59
N LEU A 294 -15.00 -4.51 -22.17
CA LEU A 294 -14.09 -3.56 -21.51
C LEU A 294 -13.73 -2.38 -22.43
N ARG A 295 -13.56 -2.62 -23.73
CA ARG A 295 -13.37 -1.55 -24.73
C ARG A 295 -14.59 -0.65 -24.85
N GLU A 296 -15.79 -1.23 -24.94
CA GLU A 296 -17.05 -0.47 -25.01
C GLU A 296 -17.26 0.43 -23.79
N HIS A 297 -16.88 -0.06 -22.60
CA HIS A 297 -16.97 0.69 -21.34
C HIS A 297 -15.77 1.62 -21.10
N ASN A 298 -14.83 1.74 -22.04
CA ASN A 298 -13.58 2.51 -21.89
C ASN A 298 -12.76 2.14 -20.65
N VAL A 299 -12.81 0.88 -20.23
CA VAL A 299 -12.02 0.38 -19.10
C VAL A 299 -10.61 0.04 -19.61
N PRO A 300 -9.55 0.63 -19.06
CA PRO A 300 -8.19 0.30 -19.46
C PRO A 300 -7.83 -1.17 -19.24
N HIS A 301 -7.21 -1.78 -20.23
CA HIS A 301 -6.79 -3.17 -20.13
C HIS A 301 -5.58 -3.46 -21.00
N LEU A 302 -4.87 -4.54 -20.64
CA LEU A 302 -3.80 -5.12 -21.44
C LEU A 302 -4.04 -6.62 -21.53
N ALA A 303 -4.23 -7.12 -22.75
CA ALA A 303 -4.31 -8.54 -23.03
C ALA A 303 -3.12 -8.98 -23.88
N PHE A 304 -2.47 -10.08 -23.50
CA PHE A 304 -1.39 -10.69 -24.28
C PHE A 304 -1.36 -12.20 -24.04
N ARG A 305 -0.62 -12.92 -24.86
CA ARG A 305 -0.47 -14.37 -24.75
C ARG A 305 0.79 -14.71 -24.00
N ILE A 306 0.69 -15.16 -22.74
CA ILE A 306 1.87 -15.45 -21.91
C ILE A 306 2.82 -16.49 -22.56
N ASP A 307 2.28 -17.42 -23.35
CA ASP A 307 3.05 -18.46 -24.04
C ASP A 307 3.99 -17.91 -25.14
N GLN A 308 3.73 -16.70 -25.65
CA GLN A 308 4.60 -16.02 -26.61
C GLN A 308 5.81 -15.34 -25.93
N PHE A 309 5.79 -15.20 -24.61
CA PHE A 309 6.81 -14.49 -23.84
C PHE A 309 7.56 -15.37 -22.85
N LEU A 310 7.50 -16.70 -22.99
CA LEU A 310 8.20 -17.68 -22.13
C LEU A 310 9.73 -17.51 -22.10
N SER A 311 10.31 -16.78 -23.05
CA SER A 311 11.73 -16.42 -23.07
C SER A 311 12.09 -15.28 -22.11
N CYS A 312 11.11 -14.56 -21.56
CA CYS A 312 11.35 -13.51 -20.57
C CYS A 312 11.47 -14.15 -19.19
N SER A 313 12.59 -13.89 -18.52
CA SER A 313 12.91 -14.41 -17.19
C SER A 313 12.54 -13.44 -16.08
N THR A 314 12.31 -12.17 -16.41
CA THR A 314 12.00 -11.10 -15.46
C THR A 314 10.78 -10.27 -15.88
N LYS A 315 10.17 -9.58 -14.92
CA LYS A 315 9.01 -8.69 -15.18
C LYS A 315 9.43 -7.49 -16.04
N GLU A 316 10.67 -7.03 -15.92
CA GLU A 316 11.27 -5.93 -16.67
C GLU A 316 11.50 -6.31 -18.14
N GLU A 317 11.98 -7.53 -18.41
CA GLU A 317 12.11 -8.05 -19.78
C GLU A 317 10.75 -8.16 -20.46
N LEU A 318 9.73 -8.63 -19.72
CA LEU A 318 8.37 -8.73 -20.20
C LEU A 318 7.80 -7.34 -20.55
N GLY A 319 7.95 -6.35 -19.66
CA GLY A 319 7.51 -5.00 -19.94
C GLY A 319 8.27 -4.34 -21.08
N LYS A 320 9.56 -4.63 -21.25
CA LYS A 320 10.34 -4.08 -22.35
C LYS A 320 9.79 -4.54 -23.69
N LYS A 321 9.35 -5.80 -23.78
CA LYS A 321 8.71 -6.34 -24.98
C LYS A 321 7.30 -5.81 -25.19
N LEU A 322 6.43 -5.87 -24.17
CA LEU A 322 5.01 -5.49 -24.29
C LEU A 322 4.77 -3.98 -24.37
N THR A 323 5.50 -3.22 -23.56
CA THR A 323 5.22 -1.78 -23.35
C THR A 323 6.38 -0.89 -23.76
N GLY A 324 7.53 -1.46 -24.12
CA GLY A 324 8.75 -0.70 -24.41
C GLY A 324 9.48 -0.20 -23.17
N ARG A 325 9.02 -0.52 -21.96
CA ARG A 325 9.61 -0.06 -20.70
C ARG A 325 10.19 -1.21 -19.90
N GLU A 326 11.40 -1.01 -19.37
CA GLU A 326 12.07 -1.95 -18.47
C GLU A 326 11.44 -1.93 -17.07
N GLU A 327 10.16 -2.29 -16.97
CA GLU A 327 9.38 -2.38 -15.73
C GLU A 327 8.27 -3.44 -15.87
N SER A 328 7.52 -3.74 -14.80
CA SER A 328 6.36 -4.64 -14.93
C SER A 328 5.27 -4.06 -15.86
N PRO A 329 4.69 -4.85 -16.78
CA PRO A 329 3.53 -4.44 -17.58
C PRO A 329 2.34 -3.98 -16.74
N VAL A 330 2.14 -4.60 -15.56
CA VAL A 330 1.10 -4.22 -14.60
C VAL A 330 1.36 -2.81 -14.05
N SER A 331 2.61 -2.49 -13.72
CA SER A 331 3.02 -1.15 -13.29
C SER A 331 2.77 -0.11 -14.38
N THR A 332 3.10 -0.45 -15.64
CA THR A 332 2.86 0.44 -16.78
C THR A 332 1.38 0.69 -17.01
N LEU A 333 0.56 -0.36 -16.98
CA LEU A 333 -0.89 -0.26 -17.13
C LEU A 333 -1.50 0.60 -16.01
N LYS A 334 -1.19 0.31 -14.74
CA LYS A 334 -1.75 1.06 -13.62
C LYS A 334 -1.23 2.49 -13.56
N GLY A 335 0.03 2.72 -13.92
CA GLY A 335 0.62 4.06 -14.01
C GLY A 335 -0.02 4.92 -15.09
N SER A 336 -0.39 4.34 -16.21
CA SER A 336 -1.09 5.04 -17.31
C SER A 336 -2.53 5.42 -16.96
N PHE A 337 -3.14 4.70 -16.03
CA PHE A 337 -4.53 4.88 -15.60
C PHE A 337 -4.66 4.85 -14.07
N PRO A 338 -4.13 5.87 -13.37
CA PRO A 338 -3.98 5.82 -11.91
C PRO A 338 -5.32 5.87 -11.16
N THR A 339 -6.28 6.64 -11.67
CA THR A 339 -7.55 6.95 -10.99
C THR A 339 -8.69 6.00 -11.33
N ILE A 340 -8.52 5.14 -12.33
CA ILE A 340 -9.56 4.21 -12.80
C ILE A 340 -9.11 2.75 -12.63
N PRO A 341 -10.05 1.81 -12.45
CA PRO A 341 -9.74 0.38 -12.50
C PRO A 341 -9.09 0.00 -13.84
N SER A 342 -8.14 -0.92 -13.81
CA SER A 342 -7.47 -1.41 -15.01
C SER A 342 -7.32 -2.93 -14.96
N VAL A 343 -7.57 -3.61 -16.06
CA VAL A 343 -7.65 -5.08 -16.12
C VAL A 343 -6.44 -5.66 -16.87
N PHE A 344 -5.75 -6.62 -16.25
CA PHE A 344 -4.62 -7.31 -16.85
C PHE A 344 -5.02 -8.75 -17.21
N VAL A 345 -4.92 -9.13 -18.48
CA VAL A 345 -5.38 -10.42 -19.02
C VAL A 345 -4.20 -11.14 -19.68
N TYR A 346 -3.93 -12.39 -19.32
CA TYR A 346 -2.76 -13.14 -19.82
C TYR A 346 -2.97 -14.65 -19.94
#